data_AF-A0A438JUU8-F1
#
_entry.id   AF-A0A438JUU8-F1
#
_cell.length_a   1.000
_cell.length_b   1.000
_cell.length_c   1.000
_cell.angle_alpha   90.00
_cell.angle_beta   90.00
_cell.angle_gamma   90.00
#
_symmetry.space_group_name_H-M   'P 1'
#
loop_
_entity.id
_entity.type
_entity.pdbx_description
1 polymer ?
#
loop_
_entity_poly.entity_id
_entity_poly.type
_entity_poly.pdbx_seq_one_letter_code
_entity_poly.pdbx_strand_id
1 'polypeptide(L)'
;MIMEKLVAAKKLDRMVRGVEVEFETEVSAIGRTNHKNLVQLLGFCNEEQHRLLVYEFMSNGSLATFLFGNSRPDWYRRTQIILGTARGLLYLHEECSTQTIHCDIKPQNILLDDFLTARISDFGLAKLLKTDQTQTTTGIRGTKGYVAPEWFKTVPVTAKVDVYSFGIVLLELIFCRKNFEPAVEDENQMVLADWAYDSYLERKLDLLVEKDQEALDNMEKLEKFVMIAIWCIQEDPSQRPTMKKVTQMLEGAIEVPLPPDPSPFSKSFPHQPLLCRRKLIQQQFLVGNATLGSSLTAEGNNSFWASPSDEYAFGFQQIRNEGFLLAIWFNKIPEKTIVWSANGNNLVQRGSRVELTTGGQFVLNDPEGKQIWNAVYASKVSYAAMLDTGNFVLASQDSIYLWESFDHPTDTILPTQMLDLGSQLVARFSEKNYSNGRFLLILQADGDLILYTTAFQQILHYVYPKSADSSREKWPMAWYPLSFIPENICMSITAGTGSGACGFNSYCELGDDQRPNCKCPPGYSFLDPDNTMSGCKQNFVTQNCEKASQEKDQFYLEEMINTDWPLADYEYFRPVTEDWCREACLGDCFCAVAIFRNGKCWKKKIPLSNGRIDPSVGGKALIKTRI
;
A
#
# COMPACT_ATOMS: atom_id res chain seq x y z
N MET A 1 -45.97 25.71 20.31
CA MET A 1 -44.92 25.65 19.28
C MET A 1 -44.18 24.35 19.47
N ILE A 2 -44.32 23.42 18.53
CA ILE A 2 -43.44 22.25 18.46
C ILE A 2 -42.14 22.81 17.88
N MET A 3 -41.06 22.83 18.66
CA MET A 3 -39.74 23.15 18.09
C MET A 3 -39.39 22.03 17.12
N GLU A 4 -39.28 22.33 15.83
CA GLU A 4 -38.76 21.40 14.84
C GLU A 4 -37.31 21.07 15.21
N LYS A 5 -37.04 19.83 15.62
CA LYS A 5 -35.70 19.37 15.99
C LYS A 5 -35.00 18.86 14.74
N LEU A 6 -33.97 19.58 14.29
CA LEU A 6 -33.12 19.14 13.18
C LEU A 6 -32.21 17.99 13.63
N VAL A 7 -31.97 17.05 12.72
CA VAL A 7 -31.07 15.89 12.91
C VAL A 7 -30.18 15.73 11.69
N ALA A 8 -29.01 15.12 11.88
CA ALA A 8 -28.12 14.71 10.80
C ALA A 8 -28.22 13.19 10.60
N ALA A 9 -28.57 12.75 9.38
CA ALA A 9 -28.63 11.33 9.05
C ALA A 9 -27.46 10.95 8.13
N LYS A 10 -26.47 10.23 8.66
CA LYS A 10 -25.34 9.64 7.89
C LYS A 10 -25.83 8.32 7.29
N LYS A 11 -25.96 8.26 5.96
CA LYS A 11 -26.25 7.03 5.21
C LYS A 11 -24.94 6.42 4.74
N LEU A 12 -24.67 5.18 5.12
CA LEU A 12 -23.49 4.45 4.68
C LEU A 12 -23.79 3.65 3.41
N ASP A 13 -22.90 3.73 2.41
CA ASP A 13 -23.07 3.05 1.12
C ASP A 13 -22.46 1.64 1.14
N ARG A 14 -23.31 0.62 1.01
CA ARG A 14 -22.92 -0.79 1.13
C ARG A 14 -22.07 -1.30 -0.05
N MET A 15 -21.90 -0.52 -1.13
CA MET A 15 -20.99 -0.88 -2.23
C MET A 15 -19.51 -0.81 -1.84
N VAL A 16 -19.17 -0.18 -0.71
CA VAL A 16 -17.81 -0.08 -0.16
C VAL A 16 -17.59 -1.21 0.86
N ARG A 17 -16.54 -2.03 0.67
CA ARG A 17 -16.17 -3.08 1.65
C ARG A 17 -15.73 -2.44 2.96
N GLY A 18 -16.16 -3.00 4.10
CA GLY A 18 -15.80 -2.51 5.45
C GLY A 18 -16.86 -1.64 6.12
N VAL A 19 -17.88 -1.18 5.37
CA VAL A 19 -18.97 -0.34 5.89
C VAL A 19 -19.78 -0.99 7.01
N GLU A 20 -19.97 -2.32 6.99
CA GLU A 20 -20.65 -3.03 8.08
C GLU A 20 -19.85 -2.92 9.39
N VAL A 21 -18.51 -3.07 9.30
CA VAL A 21 -17.61 -2.98 10.45
C VAL A 21 -17.55 -1.54 10.96
N GLU A 22 -17.49 -0.55 10.06
CA GLU A 22 -17.55 0.87 10.41
C GLU A 22 -18.86 1.19 11.17
N PHE A 23 -20.00 0.75 10.63
CA PHE A 23 -21.31 0.93 11.25
C PHE A 23 -21.38 0.30 12.64
N GLU A 24 -21.03 -0.97 12.79
CA GLU A 24 -21.04 -1.68 14.07
C GLU A 24 -20.09 -1.04 15.09
N THR A 25 -18.91 -0.61 14.62
CA THR A 25 -17.92 0.08 15.46
C THR A 25 -18.46 1.42 15.95
N GLU A 26 -19.02 2.21 15.04
CA GLU A 26 -19.54 3.54 15.34
C GLU A 26 -20.70 3.43 16.34
N VAL A 27 -21.70 2.56 16.10
CA VAL A 27 -22.81 2.29 17.03
C VAL A 27 -22.30 1.81 18.41
N SER A 28 -21.31 0.92 18.43
CA SER A 28 -20.77 0.38 19.68
C SER A 28 -19.97 1.40 20.49
N ALA A 29 -19.20 2.26 19.81
CA ALA A 29 -18.35 3.27 20.42
C ALA A 29 -19.17 4.43 20.97
N ILE A 30 -20.02 5.06 20.13
CA ILE A 30 -20.76 6.26 20.51
C ILE A 30 -22.06 5.94 21.28
N GLY A 31 -22.67 4.77 21.05
CA GLY A 31 -23.92 4.39 21.72
C GLY A 31 -23.81 4.26 23.24
N ARG A 32 -22.58 4.27 23.79
CA ARG A 32 -22.29 4.15 25.22
C ARG A 32 -21.67 5.43 25.82
N THR A 33 -21.52 6.50 25.04
CA THR A 33 -20.90 7.74 25.49
C THR A 33 -21.92 8.86 25.60
N ASN A 34 -21.77 9.69 26.64
CA ASN A 34 -22.58 10.90 26.80
C ASN A 34 -21.70 11.99 27.41
N HIS A 35 -21.22 12.89 26.59
CA HIS A 35 -20.34 13.96 27.01
C HIS A 35 -20.53 15.19 26.14
N LYS A 36 -20.48 16.39 26.75
CA LYS A 36 -20.74 17.68 26.06
C LYS A 36 -19.81 17.97 24.87
N ASN A 37 -18.66 17.30 24.81
CA ASN A 37 -17.67 17.44 23.74
C ASN A 37 -17.61 16.22 22.79
N LEU A 38 -18.63 15.37 22.79
CA LEU A 38 -18.82 14.28 21.82
C LEU A 38 -20.18 14.47 21.14
N VAL A 39 -20.28 14.12 19.85
CA VAL A 39 -21.57 14.17 19.14
C VAL A 39 -22.48 13.04 19.64
N GLN A 40 -23.72 13.38 19.94
CA GLN A 40 -24.70 12.41 20.42
C GLN A 40 -25.36 11.64 19.27
N LEU A 41 -25.25 10.31 19.28
CA LEU A 41 -26.08 9.43 18.46
C LEU A 41 -27.49 9.36 19.06
N LEU A 42 -28.48 9.78 18.28
CA LEU A 42 -29.90 9.77 18.65
C LEU A 42 -30.58 8.44 18.30
N GLY A 43 -30.08 7.75 17.27
CA GLY A 43 -30.60 6.46 16.84
C GLY A 43 -29.86 5.92 15.62
N PHE A 44 -30.21 4.71 15.21
CA PHE A 44 -29.65 4.07 14.01
C PHE A 44 -30.73 3.25 13.30
N CYS A 45 -30.54 3.01 12.01
CA CYS A 45 -31.32 2.07 11.21
C CYS A 45 -30.42 0.94 10.73
N ASN A 46 -30.82 -0.30 11.02
CA ASN A 46 -30.19 -1.53 10.56
C ASN A 46 -31.28 -2.43 9.94
N GLU A 47 -31.83 -2.01 8.80
CA GLU A 47 -32.89 -2.73 8.09
C GLU A 47 -32.43 -3.09 6.68
N GLU A 48 -32.49 -4.37 6.33
CA GLU A 48 -32.14 -4.89 5.01
C GLU A 48 -30.80 -4.34 4.45
N GLN A 49 -30.88 -3.46 3.45
CA GLN A 49 -29.75 -2.81 2.78
C GLN A 49 -29.39 -1.43 3.35
N HIS A 50 -30.16 -0.93 4.31
CA HIS A 50 -29.99 0.41 4.87
C HIS A 50 -29.17 0.36 6.17
N ARG A 51 -28.09 1.15 6.19
CA ARG A 51 -27.28 1.47 7.37
C ARG A 51 -27.29 2.97 7.56
N LEU A 52 -28.08 3.45 8.52
CA LEU A 52 -28.21 4.88 8.82
C LEU A 52 -27.83 5.15 10.26
N LEU A 53 -27.10 6.23 10.49
CA LEU A 53 -26.78 6.75 11.82
C LEU A 53 -27.41 8.14 11.94
N VAL A 54 -28.19 8.37 12.99
CA VAL A 54 -28.93 9.61 13.22
C VAL A 54 -28.30 10.33 14.40
N TYR A 55 -27.72 11.50 14.15
CA TYR A 55 -27.05 12.36 15.10
C TYR A 55 -27.85 13.62 15.39
N GLU A 56 -27.54 14.28 16.50
CA GLU A 56 -27.87 15.70 16.65
C GLU A 56 -27.21 16.53 15.53
N PHE A 57 -27.92 17.55 15.05
CA PHE A 57 -27.42 18.41 13.99
C PHE A 57 -26.43 19.45 14.52
N MET A 58 -25.27 19.56 13.88
CA MET A 58 -24.22 20.53 14.21
C MET A 58 -24.28 21.71 13.24
N SER A 59 -24.91 22.81 13.66
CA SER A 59 -25.27 23.93 12.79
C SER A 59 -24.09 24.70 12.19
N ASN A 60 -22.94 24.72 12.88
CA ASN A 60 -21.73 25.40 12.41
C ASN A 60 -20.79 24.46 11.63
N GLY A 61 -21.21 23.23 11.36
CA GLY A 61 -20.45 22.28 10.55
C GLY A 61 -19.15 21.82 11.22
N SER A 62 -18.12 21.58 10.39
CA SER A 62 -16.83 21.05 10.84
C SER A 62 -15.82 22.15 11.20
N LEU A 63 -14.89 21.82 12.10
CA LEU A 63 -13.76 22.67 12.44
C LEU A 63 -12.90 22.98 11.20
N ALA A 64 -12.76 22.05 10.26
CA ALA A 64 -12.03 22.31 9.01
C ALA A 64 -12.60 23.51 8.24
N THR A 65 -13.93 23.59 8.13
CA THR A 65 -14.62 24.69 7.44
C THR A 65 -14.51 26.00 8.22
N PHE A 66 -14.60 25.92 9.55
CA PHE A 66 -14.46 27.08 10.44
C PHE A 66 -13.04 27.66 10.45
N LEU A 67 -12.03 26.79 10.49
CA LEU A 67 -10.62 27.18 10.67
C LEU A 67 -9.96 27.63 9.37
N PHE A 68 -10.21 26.92 8.26
CA PHE A 68 -9.60 27.19 6.95
C PHE A 68 -10.54 27.92 5.97
N GLY A 69 -11.63 28.50 6.50
CA GLY A 69 -12.58 29.30 5.73
C GLY A 69 -12.03 30.69 5.39
N ASN A 70 -12.92 31.55 4.89
CA ASN A 70 -12.55 32.88 4.38
C ASN A 70 -12.08 33.86 5.47
N SER A 71 -12.39 33.61 6.74
CA SER A 71 -12.07 34.48 7.87
C SER A 71 -11.37 33.71 8.97
N ARG A 72 -10.22 34.22 9.42
CA ARG A 72 -9.46 33.67 10.56
C ARG A 72 -10.30 33.79 11.85
N PRO A 73 -10.53 32.69 12.59
CA PRO A 73 -11.26 32.76 13.85
C PRO A 73 -10.48 33.45 14.96
N ASP A 74 -11.20 34.09 15.89
CA ASP A 74 -10.60 34.75 17.07
C ASP A 74 -9.91 33.74 18.01
N TRP A 75 -8.86 34.21 18.68
CA TRP A 75 -8.00 33.37 19.54
C TRP A 75 -8.77 32.78 20.72
N TYR A 76 -9.71 33.54 21.29
CA TYR A 76 -10.54 33.06 22.38
C TYR A 76 -11.38 31.84 21.97
N ARG A 77 -12.10 31.90 20.84
CA ARG A 77 -12.89 30.76 20.33
C ARG A 77 -12.01 29.57 19.99
N ARG A 78 -10.84 29.80 19.36
CA ARG A 78 -9.87 28.72 19.09
C ARG A 78 -9.42 28.03 20.37
N THR A 79 -9.17 28.80 21.44
CA THR A 79 -8.86 28.27 22.77
C THR A 79 -9.99 27.42 23.35
N GLN A 80 -11.26 27.86 23.22
CA GLN A 80 -12.40 27.07 23.70
C GLN A 80 -12.54 25.74 22.94
N ILE A 81 -12.30 25.76 21.63
CA ILE A 81 -12.31 24.55 20.79
C ILE A 81 -11.18 23.60 21.21
N ILE A 82 -9.95 24.11 21.41
CA ILE A 82 -8.81 23.33 21.92
C ILE A 82 -9.18 22.61 23.22
N LEU A 83 -9.72 23.35 24.20
CA LEU A 83 -10.12 22.79 25.50
C LEU A 83 -11.28 21.79 25.36
N GLY A 84 -12.25 22.07 24.50
CA GLY A 84 -13.38 21.18 24.22
C GLY A 84 -12.92 19.84 23.65
N THR A 85 -12.08 19.87 22.62
CA THR A 85 -11.50 18.67 22.01
C THR A 85 -10.65 17.89 23.01
N ALA A 86 -9.80 18.56 23.80
CA ALA A 86 -8.98 17.90 24.82
C ALA A 86 -9.84 17.18 25.87
N ARG A 87 -10.92 17.81 26.35
CA ARG A 87 -11.88 17.21 27.29
C ARG A 87 -12.65 16.05 26.68
N GLY A 88 -13.03 16.14 25.40
CA GLY A 88 -13.66 15.04 24.67
C GLY A 88 -12.76 13.79 24.62
N LEU A 89 -11.48 13.99 24.27
CA LEU A 89 -10.50 12.90 24.25
C LEU A 89 -10.17 12.36 25.65
N LEU A 90 -10.04 13.24 26.66
CA LEU A 90 -9.89 12.84 28.05
C LEU A 90 -11.02 11.89 28.49
N TYR A 91 -12.25 12.26 28.18
CA TYR A 91 -13.41 11.43 28.49
C TYR A 91 -13.30 10.05 27.82
N LEU A 92 -12.97 9.99 26.53
CA LEU A 92 -12.83 8.73 25.79
C LEU A 92 -11.71 7.83 26.33
N HIS A 93 -10.60 8.43 26.76
CA HIS A 93 -9.39 7.71 27.15
C HIS A 93 -9.38 7.29 28.62
N GLU A 94 -9.91 8.11 29.53
CA GLU A 94 -9.67 7.95 30.97
C GLU A 94 -10.95 8.00 31.83
N GLU A 95 -12.06 8.59 31.36
CA GLU A 95 -13.27 8.76 32.19
C GLU A 95 -14.45 7.84 31.79
N CYS A 96 -14.43 7.30 30.57
CA CYS A 96 -15.43 6.36 30.08
C CYS A 96 -15.22 4.96 30.67
N SER A 97 -16.31 4.21 30.91
CA SER A 97 -16.25 2.82 31.43
C SER A 97 -15.53 1.85 30.51
N THR A 98 -15.48 2.16 29.21
CA THR A 98 -14.73 1.42 28.20
C THR A 98 -13.81 2.42 27.52
N GLN A 99 -12.50 2.19 27.62
CA GLN A 99 -11.51 3.05 27.00
C GLN A 99 -11.65 2.95 25.47
N THR A 100 -11.85 4.10 24.82
CA THR A 100 -12.07 4.18 23.37
C THR A 100 -10.95 5.00 22.74
N ILE A 101 -10.21 4.40 21.79
CA ILE A 101 -9.26 5.11 20.93
C ILE A 101 -10.02 5.53 19.67
N HIS A 102 -10.01 6.81 19.32
CA HIS A 102 -10.76 7.36 18.20
C HIS A 102 -10.13 6.99 16.84
N CYS A 103 -8.80 7.02 16.73
CA CYS A 103 -7.99 6.69 15.55
C CYS A 103 -8.11 7.65 14.35
N ASP A 104 -9.06 8.58 14.32
CA ASP A 104 -9.22 9.56 13.21
C ASP A 104 -9.53 10.98 13.68
N ILE A 105 -8.74 11.50 14.62
CA ILE A 105 -8.84 12.88 15.08
C ILE A 105 -8.25 13.82 14.02
N LYS A 106 -9.08 14.69 13.48
CA LYS A 106 -8.76 15.70 12.47
C LYS A 106 -9.83 16.81 12.48
N PRO A 107 -9.57 17.99 11.89
CA PRO A 107 -10.54 19.09 11.88
C PRO A 107 -11.88 18.75 11.21
N GLN A 108 -11.92 17.80 10.28
CA GLN A 108 -13.17 17.36 9.63
C GLN A 108 -14.09 16.60 10.60
N ASN A 109 -13.52 15.93 11.59
CA ASN A 109 -14.23 15.06 12.53
C ASN A 109 -14.50 15.75 13.89
N ILE A 110 -14.19 17.04 14.00
CA ILE A 110 -14.54 17.89 15.14
C ILE A 110 -15.62 18.85 14.65
N LEU A 111 -16.85 18.66 15.11
CA LEU A 111 -18.00 19.47 14.72
C LEU A 111 -18.27 20.58 15.74
N LEU A 112 -18.99 21.61 15.32
CA LEU A 112 -19.31 22.78 16.13
C LEU A 112 -20.82 22.95 16.27
N ASP A 113 -21.30 23.02 17.51
CA ASP A 113 -22.71 23.30 17.81
C ASP A 113 -23.06 24.79 17.68
N ASP A 114 -24.30 25.18 17.99
CA ASP A 114 -24.80 26.56 17.90
C ASP A 114 -23.94 27.58 18.67
N PHE A 115 -23.24 27.14 19.72
CA PHE A 115 -22.40 27.97 20.56
C PHE A 115 -20.91 27.86 20.22
N LEU A 116 -20.57 27.22 19.09
CA LEU A 116 -19.20 26.88 18.68
C LEU A 116 -18.47 25.98 19.70
N THR A 117 -19.23 25.15 20.43
CA THR A 117 -18.65 24.13 21.30
C THR A 117 -18.18 22.96 20.44
N ALA A 118 -16.91 22.57 20.61
CA ALA A 118 -16.32 21.45 19.89
C ALA A 118 -16.92 20.10 20.34
N ARG A 119 -17.34 19.29 19.38
CA ARG A 119 -17.84 17.93 19.57
C ARG A 119 -17.16 16.95 18.63
N ILE A 120 -16.48 15.95 19.18
CA ILE A 120 -15.80 14.91 18.40
C ILE A 120 -16.86 13.97 17.80
N SER A 121 -16.71 13.65 16.52
CA SER A 121 -17.61 12.84 15.71
C SER A 121 -16.83 11.78 14.93
N ASP A 122 -17.57 10.87 14.27
CA ASP A 122 -17.04 9.88 13.32
C ASP A 122 -16.17 8.79 13.96
N PHE A 123 -16.83 7.91 14.71
CA PHE A 123 -16.21 6.79 15.44
C PHE A 123 -16.05 5.54 14.58
N GLY A 124 -16.20 5.65 13.25
CA GLY A 124 -16.15 4.50 12.34
C GLY A 124 -14.84 3.71 12.38
N LEU A 125 -13.73 4.36 12.74
CA LEU A 125 -12.41 3.73 12.89
C LEU A 125 -12.04 3.38 14.33
N ALA A 126 -12.89 3.72 15.30
CA ALA A 126 -12.58 3.65 16.72
C ALA A 126 -12.28 2.22 17.22
N LYS A 127 -11.59 2.13 18.35
CA LYS A 127 -11.26 0.87 19.03
C LYS A 127 -11.70 0.93 20.47
N LEU A 128 -12.57 0.00 20.84
CA LEU A 128 -12.99 -0.21 22.23
C LEU A 128 -12.05 -1.24 22.87
N LEU A 129 -11.30 -0.82 23.88
CA LEU A 129 -10.43 -1.71 24.65
C LEU A 129 -11.22 -2.38 25.78
N LYS A 130 -10.96 -3.66 26.03
CA LYS A 130 -11.49 -4.36 27.21
C LYS A 130 -10.84 -3.80 28.48
N THR A 131 -11.49 -3.97 29.64
CA THR A 131 -11.06 -3.40 30.93
C THR A 131 -9.64 -3.81 31.36
N ASP A 132 -9.11 -4.91 30.82
CA ASP A 132 -7.78 -5.46 31.04
C ASP A 132 -6.77 -5.15 29.92
N GLN A 133 -7.20 -4.47 28.85
CA GLN A 133 -6.38 -4.17 27.67
C GLN A 133 -6.01 -2.68 27.62
N THR A 134 -4.71 -2.40 27.53
CA THR A 134 -4.18 -1.04 27.34
C THR A 134 -3.63 -0.80 25.94
N GLN A 135 -3.61 -1.83 25.10
CA GLN A 135 -2.97 -1.87 23.78
C GLN A 135 -3.79 -2.74 22.82
N THR A 136 -3.74 -2.45 21.52
CA THR A 136 -4.39 -3.27 20.48
C THR A 136 -3.54 -3.39 19.22
N THR A 137 -3.66 -4.52 18.53
CA THR A 137 -3.05 -4.75 17.21
C THR A 137 -4.13 -4.62 16.14
N THR A 138 -3.94 -3.74 15.16
CA THR A 138 -4.92 -3.47 14.09
C THR A 138 -4.18 -2.96 12.85
N GLY A 139 -4.75 -3.15 11.66
CA GLY A 139 -4.24 -2.50 10.43
C GLY A 139 -4.28 -0.98 10.54
N ILE A 140 -3.49 -0.30 9.71
CA ILE A 140 -3.34 1.16 9.70
C ILE A 140 -4.70 1.83 9.50
N ARG A 141 -5.02 2.79 10.36
CA ARG A 141 -6.26 3.58 10.31
C ARG A 141 -5.94 5.04 10.63
N GLY A 142 -6.66 5.95 10.00
CA GLY A 142 -6.52 7.40 10.22
C GLY A 142 -6.17 8.17 8.95
N THR A 143 -6.20 9.49 9.03
CA THR A 143 -6.03 10.39 7.89
C THR A 143 -4.60 10.92 7.77
N LYS A 144 -4.00 10.82 6.56
CA LYS A 144 -2.65 11.33 6.24
C LYS A 144 -2.46 12.76 6.78
N GLY A 145 -1.32 12.99 7.44
CA GLY A 145 -0.99 14.25 8.12
C GLY A 145 -1.30 14.24 9.63
N TYR A 146 -2.24 13.40 10.08
CA TYR A 146 -2.63 13.27 11.49
C TYR A 146 -2.25 11.92 12.11
N VAL A 147 -1.81 10.96 11.29
CA VAL A 147 -1.42 9.61 11.71
C VAL A 147 -0.08 9.65 12.46
N ALA A 148 -0.07 9.11 13.67
CA ALA A 148 1.12 8.98 14.51
C ALA A 148 2.18 8.02 13.90
N PRO A 149 3.50 8.26 14.07
CA PRO A 149 4.55 7.45 13.44
C PRO A 149 4.49 5.96 13.76
N GLU A 150 4.00 5.59 14.95
CA GLU A 150 3.90 4.20 15.37
C GLU A 150 2.85 3.38 14.61
N TRP A 151 1.91 4.01 13.88
CA TRP A 151 1.04 3.29 12.96
C TRP A 151 1.82 2.60 11.84
N PHE A 152 3.02 3.08 11.54
CA PHE A 152 3.94 2.52 10.55
C PHE A 152 5.00 1.59 11.19
N LYS A 153 4.91 1.37 12.51
CA LYS A 153 5.79 0.48 13.29
C LYS A 153 5.00 -0.77 13.71
N THR A 154 5.65 -1.91 13.91
CA THR A 154 5.00 -3.16 14.37
C THR A 154 4.63 -3.15 15.86
N VAL A 155 4.51 -1.97 16.47
CA VAL A 155 4.23 -1.80 17.90
C VAL A 155 2.71 -1.69 18.14
N PRO A 156 2.20 -2.18 19.28
CA PRO A 156 0.79 -2.06 19.60
C PRO A 156 0.33 -0.59 19.71
N VAL A 157 -0.86 -0.31 19.16
CA VAL A 157 -1.48 1.01 19.20
C VAL A 157 -2.11 1.25 20.57
N THR A 158 -1.91 2.46 21.10
CA THR A 158 -2.48 2.93 22.38
C THR A 158 -3.26 4.23 22.15
N ALA A 159 -3.93 4.74 23.18
CA ALA A 159 -4.54 6.07 23.17
C ALA A 159 -3.56 7.21 22.77
N LYS A 160 -2.24 6.96 22.80
CA LYS A 160 -1.21 7.94 22.38
C LYS A 160 -1.25 8.30 20.90
N VAL A 161 -1.90 7.51 20.04
CA VAL A 161 -2.10 7.90 18.64
C VAL A 161 -3.06 9.08 18.52
N ASP A 162 -4.13 9.11 19.31
CA ASP A 162 -5.05 10.25 19.35
C ASP A 162 -4.38 11.49 19.96
N VAL A 163 -3.46 11.30 20.93
CA VAL A 163 -2.66 12.39 21.50
C VAL A 163 -1.81 13.05 20.41
N TYR A 164 -1.17 12.26 19.55
CA TYR A 164 -0.40 12.79 18.42
C TYR A 164 -1.28 13.55 17.44
N SER A 165 -2.41 12.95 17.04
CA SER A 165 -3.37 13.60 16.13
C SER A 165 -3.91 14.90 16.73
N PHE A 166 -4.20 14.93 18.03
CA PHE A 166 -4.55 16.15 18.76
C PHE A 166 -3.43 17.20 18.72
N GLY A 167 -2.17 16.79 18.87
CA GLY A 167 -1.01 17.68 18.75
C GLY A 167 -0.95 18.39 17.39
N ILE A 168 -1.21 17.67 16.29
CA ILE A 168 -1.29 18.26 14.95
C ILE A 168 -2.46 19.24 14.85
N VAL A 169 -3.66 18.84 15.29
CA VAL A 169 -4.85 19.71 15.29
C VAL A 169 -4.62 20.97 16.15
N LEU A 170 -3.90 20.83 17.27
CA LEU A 170 -3.54 21.94 18.15
C LEU A 170 -2.64 22.95 17.41
N LEU A 171 -1.64 22.50 16.65
CA LEU A 171 -0.83 23.39 15.82
C LEU A 171 -1.67 24.09 14.75
N GLU A 172 -2.57 23.37 14.07
CA GLU A 172 -3.46 23.98 13.07
C GLU A 172 -4.37 25.04 13.70
N LEU A 173 -4.91 24.77 14.90
CA LEU A 173 -5.71 25.73 15.66
C LEU A 173 -4.89 26.94 16.11
N ILE A 174 -3.61 26.76 16.47
CA ILE A 174 -2.73 27.86 16.89
C ILE A 174 -2.41 28.78 15.71
N PHE A 175 -2.06 28.20 14.57
CA PHE A 175 -1.53 28.95 13.42
C PHE A 175 -2.59 29.25 12.35
N CYS A 176 -3.80 28.68 12.48
CA CYS A 176 -4.87 28.78 11.47
C CYS A 176 -4.40 28.34 10.08
N ARG A 177 -3.55 27.33 10.04
CA ARG A 177 -2.86 26.84 8.84
C ARG A 177 -2.98 25.33 8.75
N LYS A 178 -3.07 24.80 7.53
CA LYS A 178 -3.13 23.35 7.34
C LYS A 178 -1.78 22.71 7.70
N ASN A 179 -1.82 21.49 8.20
CA ASN A 179 -0.63 20.74 8.60
C ASN A 179 0.37 20.52 7.44
N PHE A 180 -0.11 20.55 6.20
CA PHE A 180 0.71 20.47 5.00
C PHE A 180 0.20 21.42 3.91
N GLU A 181 1.08 22.27 3.38
CA GLU A 181 0.78 23.13 2.23
C GLU A 181 1.92 23.07 1.19
N PRO A 182 1.64 22.59 -0.03
CA PRO A 182 2.68 22.37 -1.04
C PRO A 182 3.11 23.64 -1.79
N ALA A 183 2.43 24.77 -1.59
CA ALA A 183 2.59 26.01 -2.35
C ALA A 183 3.13 27.16 -1.48
N VAL A 184 4.21 26.91 -0.74
CA VAL A 184 4.93 27.93 0.06
C VAL A 184 6.26 28.28 -0.61
N GLU A 185 6.72 29.53 -0.44
CA GLU A 185 7.99 30.00 -1.02
C GLU A 185 9.21 29.37 -0.34
N ASP A 186 9.10 29.01 0.95
CA ASP A 186 10.14 28.36 1.74
C ASP A 186 9.71 26.92 2.07
N GLU A 187 10.44 25.94 1.53
CA GLU A 187 10.15 24.51 1.70
C GLU A 187 10.16 24.06 3.18
N ASN A 188 10.91 24.75 4.05
CA ASN A 188 10.91 24.46 5.49
C ASN A 188 9.56 24.76 6.15
N GLN A 189 8.72 25.56 5.48
CA GLN A 189 7.39 25.91 5.97
C GLN A 189 6.33 24.93 5.49
N MET A 190 6.62 23.99 4.59
CA MET A 190 5.59 23.10 4.01
C MET A 190 4.87 22.25 5.06
N VAL A 191 5.60 21.75 6.07
CA VAL A 191 5.08 20.92 7.16
C VAL A 191 4.95 21.78 8.41
N LEU A 192 3.72 21.94 8.90
CA LEU A 192 3.44 22.84 10.02
C LEU A 192 4.13 22.43 11.32
N ALA A 193 4.24 21.12 11.57
CA ALA A 193 4.88 20.58 12.78
C ALA A 193 6.37 20.96 12.88
N ASP A 194 7.11 20.78 11.79
CA ASP A 194 8.53 21.10 11.71
C ASP A 194 8.73 22.62 11.84
N TRP A 195 7.96 23.39 11.08
CA TRP A 195 8.05 24.85 11.09
C TRP A 195 7.70 25.47 12.45
N ALA A 196 6.70 24.92 13.15
CA ALA A 196 6.34 25.36 14.49
C ALA A 196 7.43 25.06 15.52
N TYR A 197 8.08 23.89 15.43
CA TYR A 197 9.17 23.52 16.32
C TYR A 197 10.42 24.36 16.09
N ASP A 198 10.82 24.58 14.84
CA ASP A 198 11.98 25.42 14.50
C ASP A 198 11.75 26.87 14.93
N SER A 199 10.54 27.41 14.71
CA SER A 199 10.19 28.76 15.16
C SER A 199 10.13 28.90 16.68
N TYR A 200 9.75 27.84 17.40
CA TYR A 200 9.84 27.78 18.86
C TYR A 200 11.30 27.83 19.32
N LEU A 201 12.19 27.05 18.71
CA LEU A 201 13.63 27.06 19.02
C LEU A 201 14.29 28.41 18.73
N GLU A 202 13.89 29.06 17.63
CA GLU A 202 14.39 30.37 17.23
C GLU A 202 13.75 31.54 18.00
N ARG A 203 12.74 31.28 18.84
CA ARG A 203 11.94 32.29 19.55
C ARG A 203 11.26 33.29 18.61
N LYS A 204 10.74 32.79 17.49
CA LYS A 204 10.07 33.56 16.42
C LYS A 204 8.59 33.18 16.24
N LEU A 205 7.92 32.76 17.31
CA LEU A 205 6.50 32.36 17.25
C LEU A 205 5.56 33.52 16.90
N ASP A 206 5.97 34.76 17.14
CA ASP A 206 5.28 35.98 16.71
C ASP A 206 5.15 36.08 15.19
N LEU A 207 6.17 35.63 14.45
CA LEU A 207 6.16 35.62 12.99
C LEU A 207 5.17 34.60 12.41
N LEU A 208 4.80 33.57 13.16
CA LEU A 208 3.89 32.52 12.72
C LEU A 208 2.40 32.91 12.84
N VAL A 209 2.10 33.83 13.75
CA VAL A 209 0.72 34.30 13.97
C VAL A 209 0.37 35.52 13.11
N GLU A 210 1.37 36.15 12.48
CA GLU A 210 1.44 37.25 11.47
C GLU A 210 0.49 38.47 11.63
N LYS A 211 -0.77 38.28 12.05
CA LYS A 211 -1.84 39.29 12.14
C LYS A 211 -2.84 39.05 13.28
N ASP A 212 -2.55 38.12 14.19
CA ASP A 212 -3.45 37.73 15.28
C ASP A 212 -3.12 38.48 16.58
N GLN A 213 -3.67 39.70 16.72
CA GLN A 213 -3.32 40.57 17.84
C GLN A 213 -3.66 39.96 19.20
N GLU A 214 -4.76 39.21 19.33
CA GLU A 214 -5.12 38.56 20.60
C GLU A 214 -4.14 37.46 21.00
N ALA A 215 -3.59 36.72 20.03
CA ALA A 215 -2.53 35.75 20.29
C ALA A 215 -1.20 36.44 20.65
N LEU A 216 -0.87 37.54 19.97
CA LEU A 216 0.31 38.37 20.26
C LEU A 216 0.23 39.06 21.64
N ASP A 217 -0.96 39.45 22.08
CA ASP A 217 -1.16 40.01 23.42
C ASP A 217 -1.06 38.91 24.51
N ASN A 218 -1.09 37.63 24.12
CA ASN A 218 -1.06 36.47 25.01
C ASN A 218 0.07 35.48 24.66
N MET A 219 1.26 36.02 24.35
CA MET A 219 2.43 35.23 23.94
C MET A 219 2.79 34.12 24.93
N GLU A 220 2.64 34.34 26.24
CA GLU A 220 2.93 33.30 27.25
C GLU A 220 2.05 32.07 27.06
N LYS A 221 0.75 32.28 26.80
CA LYS A 221 -0.20 31.19 26.54
C LYS A 221 0.03 30.55 25.18
N LEU A 222 0.36 31.36 24.17
CA LEU A 222 0.73 30.88 22.83
C LEU A 222 1.92 29.91 22.92
N GLU A 223 3.00 30.34 23.58
CA GLU A 223 4.22 29.54 23.75
C GLU A 223 3.91 28.24 24.50
N LYS A 224 3.15 28.30 25.60
CA LYS A 224 2.69 27.10 26.34
C LYS A 224 1.92 26.14 25.44
N PHE A 225 1.02 26.64 24.60
CA PHE A 225 0.22 25.80 23.69
C PHE A 225 1.09 25.13 22.63
N VAL A 226 2.08 25.84 22.08
CA VAL A 226 3.08 25.26 21.17
C VAL A 226 3.91 24.19 21.88
N MET A 227 4.37 24.44 23.10
CA MET A 227 5.12 23.43 23.89
C MET A 227 4.29 22.17 24.15
N ILE A 228 3.01 22.33 24.49
CA ILE A 228 2.08 21.20 24.67
C ILE A 228 1.91 20.42 23.37
N ALA A 229 1.79 21.11 22.22
CA ALA A 229 1.72 20.47 20.93
C ALA A 229 2.98 19.66 20.62
N ILE A 230 4.18 20.22 20.87
CA ILE A 230 5.48 19.54 20.71
C ILE A 230 5.55 18.27 21.58
N TRP A 231 5.06 18.33 22.83
CA TRP A 231 4.93 17.13 23.68
C TRP A 231 3.98 16.08 23.11
N CYS A 232 2.89 16.50 22.47
CA CYS A 232 1.91 15.60 21.89
C CYS A 232 2.44 14.89 20.62
N ILE A 233 3.28 15.56 19.82
CA ILE A 233 3.77 15.04 18.53
C ILE A 233 5.10 14.28 18.62
N GLN A 234 5.54 13.88 19.82
CA GLN A 234 6.79 13.13 19.99
C GLN A 234 6.78 11.81 19.19
N GLU A 235 7.89 11.45 18.56
CA GLU A 235 7.97 10.22 17.77
C GLU A 235 7.82 8.96 18.64
N ASP A 236 8.39 8.98 19.85
CA ASP A 236 8.20 7.94 20.86
C ASP A 236 6.86 8.13 21.60
N PRO A 237 5.89 7.20 21.48
CA PRO A 237 4.61 7.29 22.17
C PRO A 237 4.73 7.30 23.70
N SER A 238 5.83 6.79 24.26
CA SER A 238 6.06 6.78 25.70
C SER A 238 6.27 8.19 26.27
N GLN A 239 6.85 9.08 25.47
CA GLN A 239 7.12 10.48 25.85
C GLN A 239 5.87 11.36 25.79
N ARG A 240 4.86 10.97 25.00
CA ARG A 240 3.64 11.74 24.88
C ARG A 240 2.87 11.76 26.20
N PRO A 241 2.36 12.91 26.67
CA PRO A 241 1.52 12.98 27.86
C PRO A 241 0.18 12.23 27.67
N THR A 242 -0.54 11.95 28.76
CA THR A 242 -1.94 11.52 28.66
C THR A 242 -2.85 12.72 28.41
N MET A 243 -4.06 12.50 27.89
CA MET A 243 -5.00 13.60 27.65
C MET A 243 -5.41 14.33 28.93
N LYS A 244 -5.40 13.66 30.09
CA LYS A 244 -5.55 14.33 31.40
C LYS A 244 -4.42 15.32 31.67
N LYS A 245 -3.18 14.90 31.45
CA LYS A 245 -2.01 15.77 31.64
C LYS A 245 -2.04 16.93 30.63
N VAL A 246 -2.38 16.66 29.37
CA VAL A 246 -2.57 17.69 28.33
C VAL A 246 -3.64 18.71 28.75
N THR A 247 -4.80 18.25 29.22
CA THR A 247 -5.90 19.12 29.65
C THR A 247 -5.47 20.00 30.83
N GLN A 248 -4.79 19.43 31.83
CA GLN A 248 -4.27 20.19 32.97
C GLN A 248 -3.23 21.25 32.54
N MET A 249 -2.37 20.94 31.57
CA MET A 249 -1.41 21.89 31.00
C MET A 249 -2.12 23.04 30.26
N LEU A 250 -3.11 22.72 29.42
CA LEU A 250 -3.89 23.71 28.65
C LEU A 250 -4.72 24.65 29.56
N GLU A 251 -5.23 24.13 30.67
CA GLU A 251 -5.98 24.90 31.67
C GLU A 251 -5.07 25.72 32.59
N GLY A 252 -3.74 25.54 32.52
CA GLY A 252 -2.78 26.21 33.39
C GLY A 252 -2.75 25.68 34.83
N ALA A 253 -3.34 24.51 35.08
CA ALA A 253 -3.35 23.87 36.40
C ALA A 253 -1.98 23.29 36.79
N ILE A 254 -1.11 23.06 35.80
CA ILE A 254 0.26 22.57 35.98
C ILE A 254 1.20 23.30 35.01
N GLU A 255 2.48 23.40 35.39
CA GLU A 255 3.50 23.93 34.50
C GLU A 255 3.79 22.99 33.32
N VAL A 256 4.13 23.59 32.18
CA VAL A 256 4.54 22.87 30.97
C VAL A 256 6.07 22.76 30.97
N PRO A 257 6.63 21.55 31.12
CA PRO A 257 8.07 21.38 31.05
C PRO A 257 8.57 21.67 29.63
N LEU A 258 9.84 22.05 29.50
CA LEU A 258 10.49 22.22 28.20
C LEU A 258 10.39 20.91 27.41
N PRO A 259 9.79 20.93 26.21
CA PRO A 259 9.63 19.72 25.43
C PRO A 259 10.97 19.25 24.84
N PRO A 260 11.22 17.93 24.79
CA PRO A 260 12.33 17.39 24.06
C PRO A 260 12.11 17.56 22.54
N ASP A 261 13.19 17.36 21.79
CA ASP A 261 13.10 17.31 20.33
C ASP A 261 12.13 16.19 19.93
N PRO A 262 11.09 16.46 19.13
CA PRO A 262 10.15 15.45 18.66
C PRO A 262 10.81 14.25 17.97
N SER A 263 12.02 14.43 17.42
CA SER A 263 12.75 13.47 16.60
C SER A 263 14.21 13.29 17.08
N PRO A 264 14.46 12.70 18.27
CA PRO A 264 15.79 12.70 18.91
C PRO A 264 16.85 11.82 18.21
N PHE A 265 16.45 10.84 17.39
CA PHE A 265 17.37 9.97 16.65
C PHE A 265 18.09 10.68 15.47
N SER A 266 17.73 11.92 15.17
CA SER A 266 18.37 12.73 14.12
C SER A 266 19.64 13.50 14.59
N LYS A 267 20.12 13.32 15.83
CA LYS A 267 21.19 14.15 16.46
C LYS A 267 22.56 13.50 16.70
N SER A 268 23.00 12.52 15.91
CA SER A 268 24.36 11.96 16.05
C SER A 268 25.52 12.83 15.53
N PHE A 269 25.32 14.11 15.19
CA PHE A 269 26.40 15.02 14.77
C PHE A 269 26.26 16.43 15.39
N PRO A 270 27.11 16.83 16.35
CA PRO A 270 27.11 18.18 16.88
C PRO A 270 28.06 19.12 16.09
N HIS A 271 27.53 20.32 15.82
CA HIS A 271 28.19 21.55 15.32
C HIS A 271 28.38 21.72 13.80
N GLN A 272 27.33 22.21 13.11
CA GLN A 272 27.39 23.24 12.04
C GLN A 272 25.96 23.77 11.69
N PRO A 273 25.80 24.96 11.06
CA PRO A 273 24.53 25.71 10.98
C PRO A 273 23.40 25.09 10.15
N LEU A 274 22.18 25.57 10.45
CA LEU A 274 20.80 25.16 10.11
C LEU A 274 20.41 24.95 8.61
N LEU A 275 21.21 24.23 7.82
CA LEU A 275 20.87 23.85 6.42
C LEU A 275 20.80 22.33 6.18
N CYS A 276 20.72 21.53 7.25
CA CYS A 276 20.81 20.07 7.21
C CYS A 276 19.84 19.36 8.16
N ARG A 277 18.52 19.44 7.90
CA ARG A 277 17.52 18.55 8.54
C ARG A 277 16.74 17.63 7.57
N ARG A 278 16.97 17.75 6.24
CA ARG A 278 16.62 16.73 5.22
C ARG A 278 17.81 16.13 4.47
N LYS A 279 19.04 16.53 4.78
CA LYS A 279 20.25 15.92 4.21
C LYS A 279 20.82 14.92 5.20
N LEU A 280 20.43 13.65 5.07
CA LEU A 280 21.29 12.46 5.28
C LEU A 280 20.55 11.15 4.90
N ILE A 281 20.09 11.07 3.64
CA ILE A 281 20.67 10.07 2.72
C ILE A 281 21.21 10.89 1.55
N GLN A 282 22.31 11.63 1.76
CA GLN A 282 23.09 12.27 0.69
C GLN A 282 24.21 13.11 1.31
N GLN A 283 25.26 12.44 1.80
CA GLN A 283 26.61 12.91 1.57
C GLN A 283 27.57 11.75 1.81
N GLN A 284 27.66 10.90 0.79
CA GLN A 284 28.86 10.16 0.51
C GLN A 284 29.10 10.26 -1.00
N PHE A 285 30.27 10.82 -1.32
CA PHE A 285 31.00 10.74 -2.59
C PHE A 285 30.68 11.74 -3.73
N LEU A 286 31.63 12.67 -3.91
CA LEU A 286 32.06 13.27 -5.18
C LEU A 286 32.66 12.23 -6.17
N VAL A 287 32.33 10.94 -6.02
CA VAL A 287 32.87 9.85 -6.81
C VAL A 287 31.68 9.07 -7.36
N GLY A 288 31.36 9.26 -8.64
CA GLY A 288 30.36 8.44 -9.36
C GLY A 288 29.25 9.21 -10.09
N ASN A 289 29.12 10.52 -9.91
CA ASN A 289 28.07 11.30 -10.60
C ASN A 289 28.39 11.46 -12.09
N ALA A 290 27.42 11.12 -12.95
CA ALA A 290 27.48 11.37 -14.38
C ALA A 290 27.07 12.82 -14.65
N THR A 291 28.00 13.64 -15.14
CA THR A 291 27.76 15.04 -15.49
C THR A 291 27.13 15.17 -16.88
N LEU A 292 26.66 16.36 -17.23
CA LEU A 292 26.22 16.69 -18.59
C LEU A 292 27.25 16.24 -19.65
N GLY A 293 26.78 15.61 -20.72
CA GLY A 293 27.58 15.00 -21.79
C GLY A 293 28.05 13.56 -21.50
N SER A 294 27.81 13.04 -20.29
CA SER A 294 28.18 11.66 -19.95
C SER A 294 27.27 10.66 -20.64
N SER A 295 27.82 9.50 -20.99
CA SER A 295 27.08 8.43 -21.64
C SER A 295 27.63 7.05 -21.38
N LEU A 296 26.77 6.06 -21.54
CA LEU A 296 27.10 4.65 -21.59
C LEU A 296 26.75 4.10 -22.96
N THR A 297 27.49 3.09 -23.41
CA THR A 297 27.23 2.41 -24.69
C THR A 297 26.97 0.93 -24.43
N ALA A 298 26.05 0.35 -25.19
CA ALA A 298 25.71 -1.07 -25.18
C ALA A 298 26.81 -1.92 -25.83
N GLU A 299 28.04 -1.80 -25.33
CA GLU A 299 29.28 -2.55 -25.62
C GLU A 299 30.49 -1.87 -24.93
N GLY A 300 31.44 -2.66 -24.42
CA GLY A 300 32.75 -2.17 -23.95
C GLY A 300 32.85 -1.92 -22.44
N ASN A 301 33.98 -1.34 -22.02
CA ASN A 301 34.33 -1.14 -20.59
C ASN A 301 33.48 -0.05 -19.89
N ASN A 302 32.74 0.76 -20.65
CA ASN A 302 31.92 1.86 -20.15
C ASN A 302 30.43 1.57 -20.33
N SER A 303 30.00 0.39 -19.90
CA SER A 303 28.61 -0.08 -20.04
C SER A 303 27.74 0.26 -18.83
N PHE A 304 28.31 0.69 -17.70
CA PHE A 304 27.55 0.99 -16.49
C PHE A 304 28.19 2.07 -15.59
N TRP A 305 27.36 2.66 -14.74
CA TRP A 305 27.73 3.49 -13.59
C TRP A 305 27.45 2.73 -12.30
N ALA A 306 28.46 2.55 -11.46
CA ALA A 306 28.33 1.89 -10.16
C ALA A 306 27.90 2.89 -9.07
N SER A 307 27.22 2.39 -8.05
CA SER A 307 27.01 3.13 -6.81
C SER A 307 28.33 3.28 -6.04
N PRO A 308 28.47 4.25 -5.11
CA PRO A 308 29.72 4.47 -4.39
C PRO A 308 30.25 3.25 -3.61
N SER A 309 29.35 2.44 -3.05
CA SER A 309 29.67 1.17 -2.39
C SER A 309 29.94 0.02 -3.35
N ASP A 310 29.73 0.21 -4.65
CA ASP A 310 29.73 -0.82 -5.69
C ASP A 310 28.68 -1.92 -5.47
N GLU A 311 27.66 -1.70 -4.63
CA GLU A 311 26.59 -2.67 -4.42
C GLU A 311 25.61 -2.73 -5.60
N TYR A 312 25.33 -1.59 -6.21
CA TYR A 312 24.42 -1.47 -7.34
C TYR A 312 25.13 -0.88 -8.56
N ALA A 313 24.63 -1.19 -9.74
CA ALA A 313 25.06 -0.55 -10.98
C ALA A 313 23.87 -0.30 -11.90
N PHE A 314 23.92 0.84 -12.60
CA PHE A 314 22.99 1.23 -13.65
C PHE A 314 23.70 1.18 -15.00
N GLY A 315 23.14 0.51 -16.01
CA GLY A 315 23.75 0.46 -17.33
C GLY A 315 23.16 -0.59 -18.26
N PHE A 316 23.95 -1.02 -19.25
CA PHE A 316 23.54 -2.05 -20.20
C PHE A 316 23.93 -3.44 -19.73
N GLN A 317 22.93 -4.31 -19.60
CA GLN A 317 23.14 -5.73 -19.36
C GLN A 317 22.78 -6.56 -20.59
N GLN A 318 23.64 -7.50 -20.97
CA GLN A 318 23.40 -8.36 -22.14
C GLN A 318 22.38 -9.46 -21.81
N ILE A 319 21.31 -9.54 -22.60
CA ILE A 319 20.30 -10.59 -22.48
C ILE A 319 20.54 -11.62 -23.58
N ARG A 320 21.20 -12.73 -23.22
CA ARG A 320 21.60 -13.82 -24.14
C ARG A 320 22.43 -13.28 -25.33
N ASN A 321 22.09 -13.69 -26.55
CA ASN A 321 22.63 -13.18 -27.80
C ASN A 321 21.61 -12.29 -28.54
N GLU A 322 20.54 -11.88 -27.87
CA GLU A 322 19.39 -11.20 -28.48
C GLU A 322 19.57 -9.67 -28.45
N GLY A 323 20.19 -9.11 -27.40
CA GLY A 323 20.46 -7.67 -27.30
C GLY A 323 20.86 -7.23 -25.89
N PHE A 324 20.79 -5.94 -25.63
CA PHE A 324 21.11 -5.31 -24.35
C PHE A 324 19.88 -4.67 -23.70
N LEU A 325 19.80 -4.73 -22.38
CA LEU A 325 18.75 -4.10 -21.59
C LEU A 325 19.35 -2.98 -20.74
N LEU A 326 18.72 -1.80 -20.73
CA LEU A 326 19.08 -0.71 -19.83
C LEU A 326 18.43 -0.97 -18.45
N ALA A 327 19.26 -1.23 -17.44
CA ALA A 327 18.81 -1.83 -16.18
C ALA A 327 19.62 -1.39 -14.95
N ILE A 328 19.09 -1.70 -13.77
CA ILE A 328 19.80 -1.67 -12.48
C ILE A 328 19.97 -3.11 -11.98
N TRP A 329 21.14 -3.46 -11.46
CA TRP A 329 21.42 -4.78 -10.87
C TRP A 329 22.31 -4.70 -9.64
N PHE A 330 22.33 -5.80 -8.87
CA PHE A 330 23.33 -6.00 -7.81
C PHE A 330 24.71 -6.28 -8.42
N ASN A 331 25.65 -5.35 -8.26
CA ASN A 331 26.92 -5.42 -8.97
C ASN A 331 27.91 -6.43 -8.37
N LYS A 332 27.81 -6.74 -7.07
CA LYS A 332 28.71 -7.72 -6.42
C LYS A 332 28.30 -9.18 -6.62
N ILE A 333 27.11 -9.43 -7.17
CA ILE A 333 26.58 -10.78 -7.38
C ILE A 333 26.99 -11.26 -8.80
N PRO A 334 27.58 -12.46 -8.97
CA PRO A 334 28.02 -12.98 -10.27
C PRO A 334 26.91 -13.03 -11.32
N GLU A 335 25.69 -13.38 -10.92
CA GLU A 335 24.51 -13.48 -11.77
C GLU A 335 23.98 -12.12 -12.23
N LYS A 336 24.44 -11.02 -11.62
CA LYS A 336 24.03 -9.64 -11.93
C LYS A 336 22.51 -9.48 -11.96
N THR A 337 21.85 -9.93 -10.89
CA THR A 337 20.39 -9.94 -10.77
C THR A 337 19.81 -8.54 -11.01
N ILE A 338 18.99 -8.44 -12.05
CA ILE A 338 18.30 -7.20 -12.45
C ILE A 338 17.10 -6.96 -11.54
N VAL A 339 17.03 -5.73 -11.02
CA VAL A 339 16.00 -5.25 -10.08
C VAL A 339 15.14 -4.11 -10.64
N TRP A 340 15.57 -3.51 -11.75
CA TRP A 340 14.84 -2.45 -12.45
C TRP A 340 15.25 -2.41 -13.93
N SER A 341 14.34 -2.03 -14.84
CA SER A 341 14.65 -1.79 -16.25
C SER A 341 13.88 -0.61 -16.84
N ALA A 342 14.53 0.16 -17.72
CA ALA A 342 13.97 1.40 -18.26
C ALA A 342 12.88 1.17 -19.31
N ASN A 343 13.04 0.14 -20.13
CA ASN A 343 12.26 -0.09 -21.35
C ASN A 343 11.71 -1.53 -21.46
N GLY A 344 11.50 -2.21 -20.33
CA GLY A 344 10.88 -3.54 -20.29
C GLY A 344 11.67 -4.59 -21.08
N ASN A 345 11.06 -5.25 -22.06
CA ASN A 345 11.75 -6.21 -22.95
C ASN A 345 12.20 -5.61 -24.29
N ASN A 346 12.22 -4.28 -24.43
CA ASN A 346 12.66 -3.64 -25.67
C ASN A 346 14.19 -3.64 -25.75
N LEU A 347 14.78 -4.80 -26.01
CA LEU A 347 16.23 -4.97 -26.06
C LEU A 347 16.82 -4.09 -27.15
N VAL A 348 17.87 -3.36 -26.80
CA VAL A 348 18.57 -2.47 -27.71
C VAL A 348 19.74 -3.21 -28.37
N GLN A 349 20.04 -2.82 -29.61
CA GLN A 349 21.13 -3.43 -30.36
C GLN A 349 22.50 -2.93 -29.88
N ARG A 350 23.54 -3.68 -30.23
CA ARG A 350 24.94 -3.30 -29.94
C ARG A 350 25.22 -1.89 -30.48
N GLY A 351 25.90 -1.08 -29.67
CA GLY A 351 26.24 0.31 -30.01
C GLY A 351 25.17 1.35 -29.64
N SER A 352 24.01 0.93 -29.13
CA SER A 352 23.00 1.86 -28.57
C SER A 352 23.59 2.63 -27.40
N ARG A 353 23.16 3.88 -27.20
CA ARG A 353 23.77 4.81 -26.24
C ARG A 353 22.72 5.47 -25.36
N VAL A 354 22.94 5.44 -24.05
CA VAL A 354 22.21 6.29 -23.09
C VAL A 354 23.08 7.47 -22.71
N GLU A 355 22.52 8.68 -22.76
CA GLU A 355 23.25 9.93 -22.56
C GLU A 355 22.44 10.90 -21.69
N LEU A 356 23.15 11.57 -20.78
CA LEU A 356 22.71 12.82 -20.19
C LEU A 356 23.19 13.97 -21.08
N THR A 357 22.32 14.49 -21.94
CA THR A 357 22.69 15.48 -22.96
C THR A 357 23.12 16.80 -22.32
N THR A 358 23.88 17.62 -23.05
CA THR A 358 24.24 18.98 -22.61
C THR A 358 23.02 19.90 -22.41
N GLY A 359 21.87 19.55 -23.00
CA GLY A 359 20.58 20.21 -22.77
C GLY A 359 19.85 19.75 -21.50
N GLY A 360 20.44 18.86 -20.69
CA GLY A 360 19.86 18.35 -19.45
C GLY A 360 18.75 17.33 -19.66
N GLN A 361 18.78 16.57 -20.77
CA GLN A 361 17.84 15.47 -21.03
C GLN A 361 18.53 14.13 -20.86
N PHE A 362 17.83 13.13 -20.32
CA PHE A 362 18.35 11.77 -20.19
C PHE A 362 17.64 10.85 -21.19
N VAL A 363 18.37 10.44 -22.23
CA VAL A 363 17.79 9.77 -23.41
C VAL A 363 18.59 8.52 -23.79
N LEU A 364 17.87 7.50 -24.26
CA LEU A 364 18.41 6.28 -24.84
C LEU A 364 18.12 6.29 -26.34
N ASN A 365 19.17 6.19 -27.15
CA ASN A 365 19.10 6.17 -28.61
C ASN A 365 19.68 4.87 -29.18
N ASP A 366 19.19 4.47 -30.35
CA ASP A 366 19.82 3.43 -31.17
C ASP A 366 21.14 3.95 -31.81
N PRO A 367 21.97 3.07 -32.41
CA PRO A 367 23.20 3.48 -33.10
C PRO A 367 23.01 4.50 -34.22
N GLU A 368 21.83 4.54 -34.83
CA GLU A 368 21.44 5.47 -35.88
C GLU A 368 20.96 6.83 -35.34
N GLY A 369 20.83 6.98 -34.01
CA GLY A 369 20.45 8.21 -33.34
C GLY A 369 18.95 8.41 -33.12
N LYS A 370 18.13 7.38 -33.36
CA LYS A 370 16.69 7.40 -33.07
C LYS A 370 16.44 7.16 -31.59
N GLN A 371 15.61 8.00 -30.98
CA GLN A 371 15.24 7.87 -29.58
C GLN A 371 14.35 6.63 -29.33
N ILE A 372 14.79 5.78 -28.40
CA ILE A 372 14.10 4.57 -27.93
C ILE A 372 13.35 4.86 -26.63
N TRP A 373 13.98 5.59 -25.71
CA TRP A 373 13.42 5.88 -24.39
C TRP A 373 13.97 7.20 -23.84
N ASN A 374 13.22 7.86 -22.96
CA ASN A 374 13.67 9.02 -22.20
C ASN A 374 13.03 9.06 -20.81
N ALA A 375 13.74 9.63 -19.84
CA ALA A 375 13.14 10.03 -18.57
C ALA A 375 12.29 11.29 -18.83
N VAL A 376 10.97 11.21 -18.63
CA VAL A 376 9.98 12.22 -19.03
C VAL A 376 10.31 13.63 -18.47
N TYR A 377 10.30 14.64 -19.35
CA TYR A 377 10.38 16.11 -19.14
C TYR A 377 11.13 16.65 -17.90
N ALA A 378 12.25 16.07 -17.48
CA ALA A 378 13.14 16.69 -16.52
C ALA A 378 13.89 17.88 -17.18
N SER A 379 13.20 19.00 -17.42
CA SER A 379 13.83 20.20 -17.96
C SER A 379 14.76 20.77 -16.87
N LYS A 380 16.09 20.67 -17.09
CA LYS A 380 17.21 21.14 -16.23
C LYS A 380 17.85 20.09 -15.30
N VAL A 381 17.99 18.84 -15.72
CA VAL A 381 18.92 17.90 -15.04
C VAL A 381 20.34 18.44 -15.11
N SER A 382 21.06 18.39 -13.99
CA SER A 382 22.48 18.80 -13.89
C SER A 382 23.42 17.61 -13.76
N TYR A 383 22.97 16.53 -13.11
CA TYR A 383 23.72 15.29 -13.00
C TYR A 383 22.80 14.09 -12.82
N ALA A 384 23.35 12.90 -13.10
CA ALA A 384 22.73 11.61 -12.76
C ALA A 384 23.61 10.86 -11.76
N ALA A 385 23.00 10.05 -10.89
CA ALA A 385 23.73 9.28 -9.89
C ALA A 385 23.06 7.94 -9.59
N MET A 386 23.88 6.90 -9.40
CA MET A 386 23.47 5.61 -8.86
C MET A 386 23.75 5.61 -7.35
N LEU A 387 22.73 5.51 -6.51
CA LEU A 387 22.87 5.58 -5.06
C LEU A 387 23.06 4.19 -4.44
N ASP A 388 23.65 4.14 -3.26
CA ASP A 388 23.83 2.89 -2.48
C ASP A 388 22.53 2.29 -1.96
N THR A 389 21.42 3.03 -2.05
CA THR A 389 20.08 2.49 -1.82
C THR A 389 19.57 1.64 -2.99
N GLY A 390 20.22 1.69 -4.15
CA GLY A 390 19.72 1.12 -5.39
C GLY A 390 18.81 2.08 -6.19
N ASN A 391 18.65 3.32 -5.73
CA ASN A 391 17.90 4.34 -6.47
C ASN A 391 18.80 5.06 -7.49
N PHE A 392 18.44 5.01 -8.77
CA PHE A 392 19.04 5.84 -9.81
C PHE A 392 18.25 7.15 -9.95
N VAL A 393 18.95 8.28 -9.86
CA VAL A 393 18.33 9.60 -9.78
C VAL A 393 18.89 10.56 -10.82
N LEU A 394 18.02 11.43 -11.34
CA LEU A 394 18.37 12.61 -12.14
C LEU A 394 18.08 13.83 -11.29
N ALA A 395 19.08 14.68 -11.06
CA ALA A 395 18.98 15.77 -10.10
C ALA A 395 19.34 17.13 -10.69
N SER A 396 18.74 18.18 -10.13
CA SER A 396 19.10 19.57 -10.39
C SER A 396 20.42 19.94 -9.74
N GLN A 397 20.93 21.15 -10.02
CA GLN A 397 22.14 21.68 -9.39
C GLN A 397 22.01 21.80 -7.86
N ASP A 398 20.77 21.98 -7.37
CA ASP A 398 20.44 22.07 -5.95
C ASP A 398 20.20 20.69 -5.30
N SER A 399 20.51 19.60 -6.01
CA SER A 399 20.33 18.21 -5.59
C SER A 399 18.86 17.78 -5.40
N ILE A 400 17.91 18.51 -5.99
CA ILE A 400 16.51 18.11 -6.05
C ILE A 400 16.37 17.00 -7.10
N TYR A 401 15.76 15.87 -6.74
CA TYR A 401 15.43 14.82 -7.69
C TYR A 401 14.34 15.33 -8.64
N LEU A 402 14.67 15.38 -9.92
CA LEU A 402 13.74 15.71 -11.00
C LEU A 402 13.11 14.44 -11.58
N TRP A 403 13.76 13.29 -11.39
CA TRP A 403 13.27 11.97 -11.77
C TRP A 403 14.04 10.91 -10.96
N GLU A 404 13.37 9.84 -10.55
CA GLU A 404 14.00 8.71 -9.87
C GLU A 404 13.41 7.36 -10.30
N SER A 405 14.26 6.32 -10.25
CA SER A 405 13.87 4.96 -10.59
C SER A 405 12.88 4.35 -9.60
N PHE A 406 12.92 4.80 -8.33
CA PHE A 406 12.05 4.30 -7.27
C PHE A 406 10.57 4.59 -7.51
N ASP A 407 10.25 5.70 -8.19
CA ASP A 407 8.89 6.07 -8.61
C ASP A 407 8.36 5.21 -9.77
N HIS A 408 9.24 4.43 -10.41
CA HIS A 408 8.95 3.63 -11.60
C HIS A 408 9.33 2.16 -11.40
N PRO A 409 8.80 1.45 -10.38
CA PRO A 409 9.19 0.06 -10.09
C PRO A 409 8.83 -0.89 -11.24
N THR A 410 9.63 -1.96 -11.41
CA THR A 410 9.34 -3.03 -12.38
C THR A 410 8.72 -4.25 -11.71
N ASP A 411 9.51 -5.16 -11.16
CA ASP A 411 9.08 -6.43 -10.55
C ASP A 411 9.70 -6.67 -9.16
N THR A 412 10.54 -5.74 -8.71
CA THR A 412 11.32 -5.82 -7.48
C THR A 412 11.14 -4.54 -6.66
N ILE A 413 11.02 -4.68 -5.35
CA ILE A 413 11.07 -3.57 -4.39
C ILE A 413 12.42 -3.65 -3.68
N LEU A 414 13.17 -2.55 -3.69
CA LEU A 414 14.44 -2.46 -2.95
C LEU A 414 14.24 -1.94 -1.52
N PRO A 415 15.19 -2.22 -0.60
CA PRO A 415 15.17 -1.61 0.72
C PRO A 415 15.08 -0.09 0.59
N THR A 416 14.30 0.56 1.46
CA THR A 416 14.04 2.02 1.45
C THR A 416 13.20 2.56 0.30
N GLN A 417 12.87 1.75 -0.71
CA GLN A 417 11.92 2.15 -1.74
C GLN A 417 10.52 2.28 -1.14
N MET A 418 9.90 3.45 -1.33
CA MET A 418 8.52 3.69 -0.96
C MET A 418 7.63 3.40 -2.16
N LEU A 419 6.52 2.69 -1.92
CA LEU A 419 5.47 2.55 -2.92
C LEU A 419 4.41 3.60 -2.64
N ASP A 420 4.16 4.45 -3.62
CA ASP A 420 3.08 5.41 -3.56
C ASP A 420 1.73 4.75 -3.86
N LEU A 421 0.65 5.40 -3.43
CA LEU A 421 -0.70 4.98 -3.79
C LEU A 421 -0.84 4.99 -5.32
N GLY A 422 -1.20 3.84 -5.89
CA GLY A 422 -1.28 3.60 -7.32
C GLY A 422 -0.03 2.94 -7.93
N SER A 423 1.08 2.81 -7.19
CA SER A 423 2.30 2.14 -7.66
C SER A 423 2.06 0.67 -7.97
N GLN A 424 2.67 0.19 -9.05
CA GLN A 424 2.45 -1.14 -9.62
C GLN A 424 3.79 -1.86 -9.82
N LEU A 425 3.88 -3.10 -9.40
CA LEU A 425 4.95 -4.02 -9.77
C LEU A 425 4.39 -5.14 -10.62
N VAL A 426 4.93 -5.31 -11.82
CA VAL A 426 4.51 -6.35 -12.75
C VAL A 426 5.62 -7.37 -12.87
N ALA A 427 5.35 -8.62 -12.48
CA ALA A 427 6.29 -9.71 -12.63
C ALA A 427 6.72 -9.83 -14.09
N ARG A 428 8.01 -10.09 -14.33
CA ARG A 428 8.52 -10.39 -15.68
C ARG A 428 7.85 -11.63 -16.28
N PHE A 429 7.69 -11.68 -17.60
CA PHE A 429 7.03 -12.77 -18.33
C PHE A 429 7.73 -14.12 -18.13
N SER A 430 9.07 -14.12 -18.14
CA SER A 430 9.89 -15.27 -17.77
C SER A 430 11.25 -14.80 -17.25
N GLU A 431 12.08 -15.71 -16.75
CA GLU A 431 13.41 -15.39 -16.17
C GLU A 431 14.26 -14.48 -17.07
N LYS A 432 14.14 -14.65 -18.39
CA LYS A 432 14.93 -13.92 -19.40
C LYS A 432 14.10 -13.00 -20.30
N ASN A 433 12.79 -12.89 -20.06
CA ASN A 433 11.90 -12.00 -20.80
C ASN A 433 11.32 -10.96 -19.84
N TYR A 434 11.84 -9.74 -19.94
CA TYR A 434 11.53 -8.62 -19.05
C TYR A 434 10.24 -7.86 -19.45
N SER A 435 9.38 -8.48 -20.25
CA SER A 435 8.07 -7.92 -20.58
C SER A 435 7.10 -8.19 -19.43
N ASN A 436 6.02 -7.43 -19.40
CA ASN A 436 4.99 -7.58 -18.39
C ASN A 436 4.37 -8.98 -18.43
N GLY A 437 4.56 -9.71 -17.34
CA GLY A 437 3.98 -11.02 -17.10
C GLY A 437 2.59 -10.92 -16.48
N ARG A 438 2.15 -12.06 -15.95
CA ARG A 438 0.75 -12.26 -15.53
C ARG A 438 0.43 -11.90 -14.09
N PHE A 439 1.43 -11.50 -13.30
CA PHE A 439 1.26 -11.13 -11.88
C PHE A 439 1.56 -9.64 -11.71
N LEU A 440 0.64 -8.91 -11.08
CA LEU A 440 0.73 -7.48 -10.81
C LEU A 440 0.46 -7.25 -9.33
N LEU A 441 1.41 -6.68 -8.60
CA LEU A 441 1.24 -6.19 -7.23
C LEU A 441 0.98 -4.68 -7.30
N ILE A 442 -0.09 -4.20 -6.70
CA ILE A 442 -0.43 -2.76 -6.71
C ILE A 442 -0.75 -2.27 -5.30
N LEU A 443 -0.23 -1.11 -4.94
CA LEU A 443 -0.72 -0.40 -3.77
C LEU A 443 -1.92 0.44 -4.20
N GLN A 444 -3.11 0.09 -3.75
CA GLN A 444 -4.33 0.77 -4.15
C GLN A 444 -4.55 2.07 -3.40
N ALA A 445 -5.46 2.92 -3.90
CA ALA A 445 -5.75 4.23 -3.32
C ALA A 445 -6.38 4.17 -1.92
N ASP A 446 -6.94 3.02 -1.53
CA ASP A 446 -7.45 2.72 -0.19
C ASP A 446 -6.35 2.26 0.79
N GLY A 447 -5.10 2.12 0.32
CA GLY A 447 -3.95 1.71 1.12
C GLY A 447 -3.72 0.20 1.15
N ASP A 448 -4.56 -0.60 0.49
CA ASP A 448 -4.38 -2.05 0.41
C ASP A 448 -3.33 -2.40 -0.66
N LEU A 449 -2.36 -3.24 -0.29
CA LEU A 449 -1.37 -3.80 -1.21
C LEU A 449 -1.89 -5.13 -1.76
N ILE A 450 -2.31 -5.14 -3.02
CA ILE A 450 -3.03 -6.26 -3.62
C ILE A 450 -2.24 -6.90 -4.77
N LEU A 451 -2.11 -8.22 -4.73
CA LEU A 451 -1.64 -9.02 -5.86
C LEU A 451 -2.81 -9.42 -6.76
N TYR A 452 -2.73 -9.03 -8.02
CA TYR A 452 -3.57 -9.42 -9.12
C TYR A 452 -2.86 -10.44 -9.99
N THR A 453 -3.59 -11.47 -10.44
CA THR A 453 -3.35 -11.94 -11.80
C THR A 453 -3.97 -10.89 -12.72
N THR A 454 -3.15 -10.24 -13.55
CA THR A 454 -3.67 -9.27 -14.51
C THR A 454 -4.77 -9.94 -15.31
N ALA A 455 -5.88 -9.21 -15.50
CA ALA A 455 -6.70 -9.34 -16.71
C ALA A 455 -6.73 -10.77 -17.31
N PHE A 456 -7.41 -11.72 -16.67
CA PHE A 456 -8.51 -11.38 -15.78
C PHE A 456 -8.66 -12.20 -14.49
N GLN A 457 -8.44 -11.47 -13.38
CA GLN A 457 -9.21 -11.39 -12.12
C GLN A 457 -8.84 -12.26 -10.89
N GLN A 458 -7.94 -11.68 -10.05
CA GLN A 458 -8.03 -11.38 -8.59
C GLN A 458 -7.97 -12.45 -7.46
N ILE A 459 -7.25 -12.05 -6.36
CA ILE A 459 -7.18 -12.48 -4.91
C ILE A 459 -5.89 -13.28 -4.51
N LEU A 460 -5.14 -13.10 -3.38
CA LEU A 460 -4.70 -11.99 -2.47
C LEU A 460 -3.67 -12.52 -1.40
N HIS A 461 -2.80 -11.63 -0.88
CA HIS A 461 -1.99 -11.55 0.40
C HIS A 461 -0.82 -12.48 0.79
N TYR A 462 0.26 -11.90 1.39
CA TYR A 462 0.76 -12.06 2.80
C TYR A 462 1.84 -10.99 3.16
N VAL A 463 2.12 -10.85 4.47
CA VAL A 463 3.10 -9.96 5.17
C VAL A 463 4.08 -10.84 5.97
N TYR A 464 5.36 -10.43 6.15
CA TYR A 464 6.29 -11.06 7.10
C TYR A 464 7.12 -10.04 7.92
N PRO A 465 7.37 -10.26 9.23
CA PRO A 465 8.16 -9.38 10.10
C PRO A 465 9.66 -9.67 10.06
N LYS A 466 10.49 -8.65 10.35
CA LYS A 466 11.95 -8.80 10.54
C LYS A 466 12.28 -9.08 12.01
N SER A 467 13.12 -10.07 12.24
CA SER A 467 14.21 -9.96 13.22
C SER A 467 15.47 -10.58 12.63
N ALA A 468 16.57 -9.84 12.67
CA ALA A 468 17.91 -10.38 12.53
C ALA A 468 18.47 -10.52 13.95
N ASP A 469 18.86 -11.73 14.33
CA ASP A 469 19.85 -11.90 15.39
C ASP A 469 21.08 -12.58 14.80
N SER A 470 22.23 -12.00 15.11
CA SER A 470 23.52 -12.33 14.55
C SER A 470 24.13 -13.50 15.30
N SER A 471 23.94 -14.73 14.84
CA SER A 471 24.99 -15.74 14.94
C SER A 471 24.77 -16.93 14.01
N ARG A 472 25.85 -17.24 13.27
CA ARG A 472 26.21 -18.50 12.60
C ARG A 472 25.95 -18.66 11.09
N GLU A 473 27.10 -18.89 10.46
CA GLU A 473 27.40 -19.65 9.25
C GLU A 473 27.27 -18.96 7.90
N LYS A 474 28.37 -19.04 7.13
CA LYS A 474 28.57 -18.46 5.81
C LYS A 474 27.55 -19.04 4.83
N TRP A 475 26.68 -18.18 4.32
CA TRP A 475 25.75 -18.53 3.25
C TRP A 475 26.49 -18.52 1.90
N PRO A 476 26.17 -19.45 0.98
CA PRO A 476 26.63 -19.35 -0.40
C PRO A 476 26.15 -18.04 -1.03
N MET A 477 26.93 -17.46 -1.94
CA MET A 477 26.60 -16.24 -2.68
C MET A 477 25.50 -16.51 -3.72
N ALA A 478 24.30 -16.86 -3.26
CA ALA A 478 23.14 -17.14 -4.09
C ALA A 478 21.86 -16.65 -3.39
N TRP A 479 20.86 -16.27 -4.18
CA TRP A 479 19.54 -15.91 -3.64
C TRP A 479 18.91 -17.13 -2.98
N TYR A 480 18.52 -16.98 -1.71
CA TYR A 480 17.71 -17.96 -1.02
C TYR A 480 16.33 -17.35 -0.75
N PRO A 481 15.23 -18.05 -1.08
CA PRO A 481 13.90 -17.59 -0.74
C PRO A 481 13.69 -17.65 0.78
N LEU A 482 13.25 -16.54 1.39
CA LEU A 482 12.93 -16.47 2.81
C LEU A 482 11.54 -17.06 3.14
N SER A 483 10.56 -16.78 2.29
CA SER A 483 9.17 -17.24 2.44
C SER A 483 8.44 -17.14 1.11
N PHE A 484 7.48 -18.03 0.88
CA PHE A 484 6.59 -17.99 -0.28
C PHE A 484 5.18 -17.65 0.17
N ILE A 485 4.58 -16.75 -0.60
CA ILE A 485 3.35 -16.08 -0.24
C ILE A 485 2.49 -16.07 -1.51
N PRO A 486 1.45 -16.93 -1.62
CA PRO A 486 1.07 -18.00 -0.69
C PRO A 486 2.03 -19.20 -0.66
N GLU A 487 1.96 -20.01 0.41
CA GLU A 487 2.74 -21.25 0.53
C GLU A 487 2.43 -22.23 -0.61
N ASN A 488 1.16 -22.40 -0.96
CA ASN A 488 0.74 -23.20 -2.11
C ASN A 488 -0.19 -22.39 -3.02
N ILE A 489 0.39 -21.78 -4.05
CA ILE A 489 -0.35 -20.97 -5.02
C ILE A 489 -1.36 -21.79 -5.84
N CYS A 490 -1.10 -23.08 -6.08
CA CYS A 490 -2.01 -23.96 -6.81
C CYS A 490 -3.34 -24.18 -6.07
N MET A 491 -3.29 -24.20 -4.73
CA MET A 491 -4.46 -24.42 -3.88
C MET A 491 -5.15 -23.13 -3.44
N SER A 492 -4.39 -22.03 -3.35
CA SER A 492 -4.86 -20.75 -2.80
C SER A 492 -5.76 -19.97 -3.77
N ILE A 493 -5.67 -20.22 -5.08
CA ILE A 493 -6.51 -19.51 -6.06
C ILE A 493 -7.90 -20.17 -6.12
N THR A 494 -8.92 -19.45 -5.67
CA THR A 494 -10.33 -19.90 -5.63
C THR A 494 -11.29 -18.96 -6.37
N ALA A 495 -10.77 -18.08 -7.23
CA ALA A 495 -11.58 -17.13 -7.97
C ALA A 495 -12.48 -17.85 -9.00
N GLY A 496 -13.76 -17.45 -9.06
CA GLY A 496 -14.74 -17.97 -10.04
C GLY A 496 -14.56 -17.43 -11.46
N THR A 497 -13.65 -16.48 -11.65
CA THR A 497 -13.30 -15.85 -12.92
C THR A 497 -11.78 -15.92 -13.10
N GLY A 498 -11.31 -16.14 -14.32
CA GLY A 498 -9.88 -16.25 -14.63
C GLY A 498 -9.40 -17.68 -14.89
N SER A 499 -8.12 -17.82 -15.22
CA SER A 499 -7.52 -19.10 -15.65
C SER A 499 -6.85 -19.88 -14.52
N GLY A 500 -6.65 -19.28 -13.35
CA GLY A 500 -5.89 -19.86 -12.26
C GLY A 500 -4.36 -19.69 -12.42
N ALA A 501 -3.58 -20.39 -11.61
CA ALA A 501 -2.11 -20.27 -11.59
C ALA A 501 -1.44 -20.61 -12.93
N CYS A 502 -2.01 -21.54 -13.70
CA CYS A 502 -1.34 -22.17 -14.84
C CYS A 502 -1.94 -21.88 -16.22
N GLY A 503 -2.91 -20.96 -16.32
CA GLY A 503 -3.60 -20.71 -17.59
C GLY A 503 -4.74 -21.70 -17.85
N PHE A 504 -5.50 -21.50 -18.93
CA PHE A 504 -6.67 -22.34 -19.20
C PHE A 504 -6.26 -23.73 -19.68
N ASN A 505 -7.07 -24.74 -19.39
CA ASN A 505 -6.89 -26.13 -19.80
C ASN A 505 -5.59 -26.80 -19.33
N SER A 506 -4.88 -26.20 -18.38
CA SER A 506 -3.72 -26.78 -17.70
C SER A 506 -4.06 -27.07 -16.24
N TYR A 507 -3.15 -27.73 -15.51
CA TYR A 507 -3.23 -27.89 -14.07
C TYR A 507 -1.92 -27.48 -13.38
N CYS A 508 -2.05 -27.08 -12.13
CA CYS A 508 -0.96 -26.63 -11.27
C CYS A 508 -0.59 -27.72 -10.26
N GLU A 509 0.69 -28.03 -10.19
CA GLU A 509 1.36 -28.80 -9.15
C GLU A 509 2.33 -27.88 -8.41
N LEU A 510 2.47 -28.01 -7.10
CA LEU A 510 3.46 -27.24 -6.36
C LEU A 510 4.85 -27.85 -6.59
N GLY A 511 5.79 -27.08 -7.14
CA GLY A 511 7.17 -27.51 -7.32
C GLY A 511 7.95 -27.56 -6.00
N ASP A 512 9.09 -28.27 -6.00
CA ASP A 512 10.00 -28.33 -4.84
C ASP A 512 10.53 -26.95 -4.42
N ASP A 513 10.51 -25.99 -5.34
CA ASP A 513 10.89 -24.59 -5.15
C ASP A 513 9.72 -23.71 -4.68
N GLN A 514 8.57 -24.30 -4.29
CA GLN A 514 7.33 -23.63 -3.90
C GLN A 514 6.73 -22.74 -4.99
N ARG A 515 7.16 -22.90 -6.24
CA ARG A 515 6.59 -22.20 -7.40
C ARG A 515 5.53 -23.07 -8.09
N PRO A 516 4.59 -22.45 -8.82
CA PRO A 516 3.64 -23.22 -9.61
C PRO A 516 4.37 -23.96 -10.72
N ASN A 517 4.22 -25.29 -10.78
CA ASN A 517 4.65 -26.12 -11.88
C ASN A 517 3.45 -26.46 -12.77
N CYS A 518 3.41 -25.86 -13.96
CA CYS A 518 2.26 -25.93 -14.85
C CYS A 518 2.40 -27.04 -15.88
N LYS A 519 1.39 -27.91 -15.95
CA LYS A 519 1.37 -29.09 -16.81
C LYS A 519 0.06 -29.19 -17.60
N CYS A 520 0.12 -29.86 -18.75
CA CYS A 520 -1.07 -30.15 -19.55
C CYS A 520 -1.65 -31.53 -19.21
N PRO A 521 -2.99 -31.68 -19.19
CA PRO A 521 -3.62 -32.98 -19.06
C PRO A 521 -3.39 -33.86 -20.31
N PRO A 522 -3.64 -35.18 -20.22
CA PRO A 522 -3.47 -36.08 -21.36
C PRO A 522 -4.27 -35.63 -22.59
N GLY A 523 -3.65 -35.72 -23.77
CA GLY A 523 -4.24 -35.25 -25.02
C GLY A 523 -4.16 -33.74 -25.26
N TYR A 524 -3.48 -32.98 -24.39
CA TYR A 524 -3.27 -31.54 -24.54
C TYR A 524 -1.78 -31.18 -24.71
N SER A 525 -1.50 -30.04 -25.34
CA SER A 525 -0.15 -29.46 -25.46
C SER A 525 -0.14 -28.01 -25.01
N PHE A 526 1.04 -27.49 -24.63
CA PHE A 526 1.18 -26.09 -24.24
C PHE A 526 0.76 -25.17 -25.39
N LEU A 527 0.09 -24.07 -25.05
CA LEU A 527 -0.25 -23.02 -26.00
C LEU A 527 1.02 -22.37 -26.55
N ASP A 528 1.99 -22.14 -25.65
CA ASP A 528 3.32 -21.58 -25.91
C ASP A 528 4.38 -22.47 -25.23
N PRO A 529 5.23 -23.18 -25.99
CA PRO A 529 6.29 -24.03 -25.42
C PRO A 529 7.32 -23.26 -24.57
N ASP A 530 7.50 -21.97 -24.83
CA ASP A 530 8.45 -21.11 -24.10
C ASP A 530 7.80 -20.48 -22.86
N ASN A 531 6.49 -20.65 -22.68
CA ASN A 531 5.75 -20.22 -21.49
C ASN A 531 4.70 -21.25 -21.06
N THR A 532 5.11 -22.14 -20.18
CA THR A 532 4.26 -23.19 -19.60
C THR A 532 3.08 -22.67 -18.78
N MET A 533 3.09 -21.38 -18.41
CA MET A 533 2.01 -20.73 -17.66
C MET A 533 0.87 -20.26 -18.57
N SER A 534 1.04 -20.23 -19.90
CA SER A 534 0.03 -19.73 -20.84
C SER A 534 -1.21 -20.62 -20.97
N GLY A 535 -1.18 -21.82 -20.40
CA GLY A 535 -2.23 -22.82 -20.53
C GLY A 535 -2.00 -23.78 -21.69
N CYS A 536 -3.01 -24.59 -21.99
CA CYS A 536 -2.92 -25.69 -22.94
C CYS A 536 -4.05 -25.66 -23.98
N LYS A 537 -3.84 -26.38 -25.09
CA LYS A 537 -4.80 -26.63 -26.16
C LYS A 537 -4.97 -28.13 -26.38
N GLN A 538 -6.15 -28.55 -26.85
CA GLN A 538 -6.38 -29.95 -27.24
C GLN A 538 -5.60 -30.30 -28.50
N ASN A 539 -5.05 -31.51 -28.54
CA ASN A 539 -4.33 -32.04 -29.70
C ASN A 539 -5.27 -32.77 -30.69
N PHE A 540 -6.58 -32.75 -30.43
CA PHE A 540 -7.60 -33.46 -31.18
C PHE A 540 -8.85 -32.60 -31.38
N VAL A 541 -9.65 -32.96 -32.37
CA VAL A 541 -10.93 -32.28 -32.67
C VAL A 541 -12.00 -32.76 -31.68
N THR A 542 -12.74 -31.81 -31.10
CA THR A 542 -13.85 -32.05 -30.17
C THR A 542 -15.00 -32.82 -30.82
N GLN A 543 -15.78 -33.54 -30.01
CA GLN A 543 -16.95 -34.30 -30.46
C GLN A 543 -18.00 -33.36 -31.09
N ASN A 544 -18.60 -33.79 -32.19
CA ASN A 544 -19.65 -33.02 -32.85
C ASN A 544 -21.00 -33.23 -32.14
N CYS A 545 -21.65 -32.15 -31.73
CA CYS A 545 -22.95 -32.20 -31.06
C CYS A 545 -24.11 -32.68 -31.95
N GLU A 546 -24.03 -32.54 -33.27
CA GLU A 546 -25.06 -33.05 -34.19
C GLU A 546 -25.02 -34.58 -34.35
N LYS A 547 -23.85 -35.18 -34.06
CA LYS A 547 -23.59 -36.62 -34.21
C LYS A 547 -23.02 -37.24 -32.93
N ALA A 548 -23.27 -36.64 -31.77
CA ALA A 548 -22.61 -37.00 -30.52
C ALA A 548 -22.73 -38.51 -30.22
N SER A 549 -23.92 -39.08 -30.36
CA SER A 549 -24.15 -40.51 -30.12
C SER A 549 -23.43 -41.46 -31.10
N GLN A 550 -23.06 -40.99 -32.30
CA GLN A 550 -22.35 -41.76 -33.32
C GLN A 550 -20.83 -41.65 -33.18
N GLU A 551 -20.34 -40.56 -32.60
CA GLU A 551 -18.91 -40.32 -32.37
C GLU A 551 -18.43 -40.75 -30.99
N LYS A 552 -19.33 -41.20 -30.11
CA LYS A 552 -19.01 -41.61 -28.74
C LYS A 552 -17.87 -42.62 -28.67
N ASP A 553 -17.88 -43.63 -29.53
CA ASP A 553 -16.87 -44.71 -29.54
C ASP A 553 -15.48 -44.26 -30.05
N GLN A 554 -15.35 -43.00 -30.49
CA GLN A 554 -14.07 -42.39 -30.88
C GLN A 554 -13.37 -41.69 -29.70
N PHE A 555 -14.02 -41.64 -28.53
CA PHE A 555 -13.50 -41.00 -27.34
C PHE A 555 -13.39 -41.98 -26.18
N TYR A 556 -12.40 -41.78 -25.34
CA TYR A 556 -12.20 -42.51 -24.10
C TYR A 556 -11.91 -41.54 -22.95
N LEU A 557 -11.87 -42.06 -21.72
CA LEU A 557 -11.61 -41.26 -20.52
C LEU A 557 -10.32 -41.71 -19.85
N GLU A 558 -9.33 -40.82 -19.83
CA GLU A 558 -8.10 -40.99 -19.07
C GLU A 558 -8.27 -40.53 -17.62
N GLU A 559 -7.66 -41.25 -16.70
CA GLU A 559 -7.85 -41.02 -15.27
C GLU A 559 -6.71 -40.20 -14.68
N MET A 560 -7.05 -39.19 -13.89
CA MET A 560 -6.11 -38.45 -13.06
C MET A 560 -6.61 -38.42 -11.61
N ILE A 561 -5.85 -39.01 -10.70
CA ILE A 561 -6.20 -39.08 -9.28
C ILE A 561 -5.84 -37.76 -8.60
N ASN A 562 -6.67 -37.32 -7.65
CA ASN A 562 -6.45 -36.10 -6.86
C ASN A 562 -6.36 -34.82 -7.71
N THR A 563 -7.05 -34.78 -8.85
CA THR A 563 -7.07 -33.66 -9.78
C THR A 563 -8.49 -33.09 -9.91
N ASP A 564 -8.59 -31.77 -10.01
CA ASP A 564 -9.86 -31.07 -10.25
C ASP A 564 -9.62 -29.74 -11.00
N TRP A 565 -10.65 -29.24 -11.66
CA TRP A 565 -10.76 -27.89 -12.22
C TRP A 565 -11.95 -27.17 -11.57
N PRO A 566 -11.85 -26.73 -10.31
CA PRO A 566 -13.00 -26.24 -9.55
C PRO A 566 -13.67 -25.04 -10.20
N LEU A 567 -14.97 -24.87 -9.96
CA LEU A 567 -15.80 -23.76 -10.44
C LEU A 567 -16.05 -23.74 -11.96
N ALA A 568 -15.53 -24.71 -12.72
CA ALA A 568 -15.81 -24.93 -14.14
C ALA A 568 -16.97 -25.92 -14.40
N ASP A 569 -17.77 -26.21 -13.37
CA ASP A 569 -18.88 -27.17 -13.44
C ASP A 569 -20.06 -26.54 -14.18
N TYR A 570 -20.66 -27.26 -15.13
CA TYR A 570 -21.93 -26.84 -15.75
C TYR A 570 -23.10 -27.76 -15.39
N GLU A 571 -22.82 -29.00 -15.00
CA GLU A 571 -23.82 -29.96 -14.54
C GLU A 571 -23.29 -30.78 -13.37
N TYR A 572 -24.18 -31.12 -12.45
CA TYR A 572 -23.88 -31.82 -11.21
C TYR A 572 -24.92 -32.91 -10.91
N PHE A 573 -24.46 -34.13 -10.63
CA PHE A 573 -25.31 -35.29 -10.37
C PHE A 573 -24.95 -35.99 -9.07
N ARG A 574 -25.98 -36.37 -8.30
CA ARG A 574 -25.87 -37.20 -7.10
C ARG A 574 -27.22 -37.87 -6.75
N PRO A 575 -27.22 -39.09 -6.17
CA PRO A 575 -26.10 -40.03 -6.09
C PRO A 575 -25.92 -40.79 -7.42
N VAL A 576 -24.68 -41.05 -7.84
CA VAL A 576 -24.36 -41.77 -9.08
C VAL A 576 -23.15 -42.68 -8.90
N THR A 577 -23.01 -43.70 -9.76
CA THR A 577 -21.81 -44.56 -9.83
C THR A 577 -20.74 -43.93 -10.71
N GLU A 578 -19.49 -44.41 -10.61
CA GLU A 578 -18.40 -43.98 -11.48
C GLU A 578 -18.70 -44.29 -12.96
N ASP A 579 -19.20 -45.50 -13.25
CA ASP A 579 -19.57 -45.92 -14.61
C ASP A 579 -20.64 -45.01 -15.20
N TRP A 580 -21.65 -44.64 -14.40
CA TRP A 580 -22.66 -43.69 -14.84
C TRP A 580 -22.03 -42.33 -15.19
N CYS A 581 -21.09 -41.84 -14.38
CA CYS A 581 -20.40 -40.57 -14.62
C CYS A 581 -19.54 -40.60 -15.91
N ARG A 582 -18.89 -41.74 -16.20
CA ARG A 582 -18.16 -41.97 -17.44
C ARG A 582 -19.07 -41.90 -18.66
N GLU A 583 -20.17 -42.66 -18.62
CA GLU A 583 -21.16 -42.72 -19.69
C GLU A 583 -21.80 -41.36 -19.94
N ALA A 584 -22.13 -40.63 -18.87
CA ALA A 584 -22.71 -39.30 -18.94
C ALA A 584 -21.77 -38.26 -19.58
N CYS A 585 -20.45 -38.40 -19.42
CA CYS A 585 -19.47 -37.52 -20.07
C CYS A 585 -19.17 -37.94 -21.52
N LEU A 586 -19.03 -39.24 -21.80
CA LEU A 586 -18.79 -39.74 -23.15
C LEU A 586 -19.96 -39.42 -24.10
N GLY A 587 -21.20 -39.51 -23.60
CA GLY A 587 -22.41 -39.18 -24.34
C GLY A 587 -22.67 -37.69 -24.55
N ASP A 588 -21.92 -36.79 -23.90
CA ASP A 588 -22.10 -35.34 -24.00
C ASP A 588 -20.94 -34.69 -24.78
N CYS A 589 -21.27 -34.02 -25.89
CA CYS A 589 -20.30 -33.31 -26.73
C CYS A 589 -19.64 -32.10 -26.04
N PHE A 590 -20.27 -31.51 -25.01
CA PHE A 590 -19.72 -30.40 -24.25
C PHE A 590 -18.84 -30.84 -23.08
N CYS A 591 -18.93 -32.11 -22.67
CA CYS A 591 -18.13 -32.63 -21.56
C CYS A 591 -16.69 -32.84 -22.01
N ALA A 592 -15.77 -32.08 -21.42
CA ALA A 592 -14.32 -32.25 -21.60
C ALA A 592 -13.70 -33.02 -20.44
N VAL A 593 -14.20 -32.80 -19.22
CA VAL A 593 -13.75 -33.47 -18.00
C VAL A 593 -14.95 -33.78 -17.13
N ALA A 594 -14.96 -34.96 -16.50
CA ALA A 594 -15.88 -35.28 -15.41
C ALA A 594 -15.10 -35.57 -14.13
N ILE A 595 -15.54 -35.04 -13.00
CA ILE A 595 -14.96 -35.33 -11.69
C ILE A 595 -15.88 -36.31 -10.97
N PHE A 596 -15.33 -37.40 -10.49
CA PHE A 596 -16.03 -38.36 -9.64
C PHE A 596 -15.44 -38.35 -8.22
N ARG A 597 -16.30 -38.12 -7.22
CA ARG A 597 -15.90 -38.14 -5.80
C ARG A 597 -17.09 -38.52 -4.93
N ASN A 598 -16.97 -39.59 -4.15
CA ASN A 598 -17.96 -40.01 -3.14
C ASN A 598 -19.40 -40.10 -3.67
N GLY A 599 -19.60 -40.77 -4.81
CA GLY A 599 -20.94 -40.96 -5.43
C GLY A 599 -21.53 -39.69 -6.06
N LYS A 600 -20.69 -38.69 -6.34
CA LYS A 600 -21.07 -37.42 -6.98
C LYS A 600 -20.27 -37.27 -8.27
N CYS A 601 -20.92 -36.70 -9.29
CA CYS A 601 -20.33 -36.43 -10.60
C CYS A 601 -20.49 -34.96 -10.97
N TRP A 602 -19.40 -34.29 -11.34
CA TRP A 602 -19.40 -32.91 -11.86
C TRP A 602 -18.87 -32.91 -13.29
N LYS A 603 -19.69 -32.47 -14.25
CA LYS A 603 -19.27 -32.34 -15.65
C LYS A 603 -18.75 -30.92 -15.90
N LYS A 604 -17.64 -30.84 -16.62
CA LYS A 604 -16.92 -29.59 -16.93
C LYS A 604 -16.74 -29.44 -18.43
N LYS A 605 -16.81 -28.19 -18.88
CA LYS A 605 -16.64 -27.80 -20.29
C LYS A 605 -15.46 -26.83 -20.43
N ILE A 606 -14.87 -26.79 -21.61
CA ILE A 606 -13.79 -25.86 -21.94
C ILE A 606 -14.33 -24.41 -22.03
N PRO A 607 -13.56 -23.38 -21.65
CA PRO A 607 -12.20 -23.46 -21.09
C PRO A 607 -12.19 -23.94 -19.62
N LEU A 608 -11.30 -24.87 -19.30
CA LEU A 608 -11.11 -25.35 -17.94
C LEU A 608 -10.26 -24.35 -17.16
N SER A 609 -10.72 -23.91 -16.00
CA SER A 609 -10.02 -22.95 -15.13
C SER A 609 -9.58 -23.60 -13.80
N ASN A 610 -8.58 -23.01 -13.15
CA ASN A 610 -8.17 -23.35 -11.79
C ASN A 610 -7.76 -24.83 -11.60
N GLY A 611 -7.21 -25.44 -12.65
CA GLY A 611 -6.73 -26.83 -12.61
C GLY A 611 -5.67 -27.02 -11.55
N ARG A 612 -5.84 -28.05 -10.72
CA ARG A 612 -4.93 -28.33 -9.60
C ARG A 612 -4.82 -29.83 -9.36
N ILE A 613 -3.64 -30.27 -8.97
CA ILE A 613 -3.37 -31.64 -8.52
C ILE A 613 -2.68 -31.59 -7.15
N ASP A 614 -3.31 -32.21 -6.15
CA ASP A 614 -2.77 -32.28 -4.79
C ASP A 614 -3.50 -33.38 -4.00
N PRO A 615 -2.83 -34.18 -3.15
CA PRO A 615 -3.48 -35.23 -2.35
C PRO A 615 -4.72 -34.78 -1.57
N SER A 616 -4.79 -33.51 -1.13
CA SER A 616 -5.93 -32.94 -0.41
C SER A 616 -7.16 -32.67 -1.29
N VAL A 617 -7.00 -32.58 -2.62
CA VAL A 617 -8.13 -32.41 -3.55
C VAL A 617 -9.06 -33.62 -3.48
N GLY A 618 -8.49 -34.82 -3.53
CA GLY A 618 -9.23 -36.09 -3.51
C GLY A 618 -10.10 -36.35 -4.74
N GLY A 619 -10.59 -37.59 -4.87
CA GLY A 619 -11.41 -38.02 -6.01
C GLY A 619 -10.59 -38.23 -7.30
N LYS A 620 -11.29 -38.34 -8.42
CA LYS A 620 -10.72 -38.66 -9.73
C LYS A 620 -11.28 -37.74 -10.82
N ALA A 621 -10.40 -37.17 -11.63
CA ALA A 621 -10.75 -36.53 -12.89
C ALA A 621 -10.72 -37.55 -14.03
N LEU A 622 -11.75 -37.52 -14.86
CA LEU A 622 -11.94 -38.33 -16.05
C LEU A 622 -11.81 -37.40 -17.26
N ILE A 623 -10.64 -37.39 -17.89
CA ILE A 623 -10.29 -36.50 -19.00
C ILE A 623 -10.72 -37.15 -20.31
N LYS A 624 -11.59 -36.48 -21.07
CA LYS A 624 -12.05 -37.00 -22.36
C LYS A 624 -11.01 -36.74 -23.44
N THR A 625 -10.50 -37.83 -24.02
CA THR A 625 -9.52 -37.80 -25.11
C THR A 625 -10.03 -38.59 -26.31
N ARG A 626 -9.56 -38.23 -27.50
CA ARG A 626 -9.89 -38.94 -28.74
C ARG A 626 -8.88 -40.04 -28.98
N ILE A 627 -9.35 -41.20 -29.44
CA ILE A 627 -8.53 -42.37 -29.82
C ILE A 627 -7.58 -41.99 -30.96
#